data_AF-A0A5E7U404-F1
#
_entry.id   AF-A0A5E7U404-F1
#
_cell.length_a   1.000
_cell.length_b   1.000
_cell.length_c   1.000
_cell.angle_alpha   90.00
_cell.angle_beta   90.00
_cell.angle_gamma   90.00
#
_symmetry.space_group_name_H-M   'P 1'
#
loop_
_entity.id
_entity.type
_entity.pdbx_description
1 polymer ?
#
loop_
_entity_poly.entity_id
_entity_poly.type
_entity_poly.pdbx_seq_one_letter_code
_entity_poly.pdbx_strand_id
1 'polypeptide(L)'
;MNISERALIKRINRKLAHEGEVLRTARSYTVELGWYYVIDGVTSFPVTCQCDLEYLALELGVLHAGEALEKEVPMGFKGTTLKKAPATNHQAFHC
;
A
#
# COMPACT_ATOMS: atom_id res chain seq x y z
N MET A 1 -6.78 -15.49 -5.10
CA MET A 1 -6.84 -15.69 -3.64
C MET A 1 -6.33 -14.41 -3.00
N ASN A 2 -7.13 -13.75 -2.16
CA ASN A 2 -6.65 -12.54 -1.50
C ASN A 2 -5.87 -12.90 -0.22
N ILE A 3 -4.79 -12.18 0.04
CA ILE A 3 -3.93 -12.36 1.20
C ILE A 3 -4.05 -11.10 2.05
N SER A 4 -4.28 -11.26 3.35
CA SER A 4 -4.26 -10.12 4.26
C SER A 4 -2.87 -9.48 4.33
N GLU A 5 -2.84 -8.17 4.54
CA GLU A 5 -1.61 -7.40 4.68
C GLU A 5 -0.64 -8.01 5.70
N ARG A 6 -1.15 -8.41 6.87
CA ARG A 6 -0.36 -9.06 7.92
C ARG A 6 0.28 -10.37 7.46
N ALA A 7 -0.44 -11.17 6.68
CA ALA A 7 0.10 -12.41 6.14
C ALA A 7 1.19 -12.14 5.11
N LEU A 8 1.00 -11.15 4.24
CA LEU A 8 1.98 -10.74 3.23
C LEU A 8 3.25 -10.19 3.88
N ILE A 9 3.13 -9.28 4.86
CA ILE A 9 4.24 -8.75 5.65
C ILE A 9 5.04 -9.88 6.30
N LYS A 10 4.38 -10.89 6.87
CA LYS A 10 5.08 -12.05 7.44
C LYS A 10 5.88 -12.83 6.39
N ARG A 11 5.36 -12.96 5.16
CA ARG A 11 6.07 -13.66 4.07
C ARG A 11 7.30 -12.85 3.65
N ILE A 12 7.14 -11.55 3.43
CA ILE A 12 8.22 -10.62 3.08
C ILE A 12 9.32 -10.65 4.15
N ASN A 13 8.96 -10.48 5.42
CA ASN A 13 9.94 -10.49 6.52
C ASN A 13 10.72 -11.81 6.64
N ARG A 14 10.09 -12.96 6.36
CA ARG A 14 10.82 -14.24 6.33
C ARG A 14 11.86 -14.27 5.22
N LYS A 15 11.53 -13.73 4.05
CA LYS A 15 12.47 -13.65 2.92
C LYS A 15 13.62 -12.69 3.22
N LEU A 16 13.31 -11.48 3.65
CA LEU A 16 14.30 -10.45 4.03
C LEU A 16 15.21 -10.89 5.18
N ALA A 17 14.70 -11.68 6.13
CA ALA A 17 15.52 -12.21 7.22
C ALA A 17 16.68 -13.09 6.75
N HIS A 18 16.58 -13.74 5.57
CA HIS A 18 17.71 -14.46 4.97
C HIS A 18 18.82 -13.53 4.47
N GLU A 19 18.48 -12.28 4.19
CA GLU A 19 19.38 -11.24 3.68
C GLU A 19 19.84 -10.29 4.81
N GLY A 20 19.40 -10.53 6.05
CA GLY A 20 19.70 -9.67 7.19
C GLY A 20 18.86 -8.39 7.23
N GLU A 21 17.81 -8.31 6.42
CA GLU A 21 16.94 -7.14 6.31
C GLU A 21 15.58 -7.34 7.00
N VAL A 22 14.89 -6.24 7.27
CA VAL A 22 13.57 -6.25 7.93
C VAL A 22 12.65 -5.20 7.31
N LEU A 23 11.45 -5.61 6.93
CA LEU A 23 10.36 -4.70 6.56
C LEU A 23 9.73 -4.09 7.81
N ARG A 24 9.66 -2.75 7.84
CA ARG A 24 9.04 -1.96 8.90
C ARG A 24 7.84 -1.19 8.37
N THR A 25 6.91 -0.95 9.28
CA THR A 25 5.74 -0.08 9.05
C THR A 25 5.91 1.18 9.88
N ALA A 26 5.77 2.34 9.25
CA ALA A 26 5.80 3.61 9.94
C ALA A 26 4.51 3.81 10.76
N ARG A 27 4.64 4.43 11.93
CA ARG A 27 3.47 4.83 12.74
C ARG A 27 2.66 5.96 12.08
N SER A 28 3.34 6.76 11.27
CA SER A 28 2.80 7.90 10.52
C SER A 28 3.54 8.00 9.20
N TYR A 29 2.82 8.37 8.14
CA TYR A 29 3.45 8.62 6.85
C TYR A 29 4.52 9.70 6.96
N THR A 30 5.68 9.43 6.41
CA THR A 30 6.76 10.41 6.23
C THR A 30 7.14 10.43 4.76
N VAL A 31 7.47 11.60 4.24
CA VAL A 31 7.83 11.74 2.82
C VAL A 31 9.11 10.95 2.50
N GLU A 32 10.03 10.83 3.46
CA GLU A 32 11.30 10.13 3.27
C GLU A 32 11.16 8.60 3.28
N LEU A 33 10.34 8.03 4.18
CA LEU A 33 10.24 6.57 4.35
C LEU A 33 8.97 5.96 3.75
N GLY A 34 7.90 6.73 3.62
CA GLY A 34 6.57 6.23 3.27
C GLY A 34 5.87 5.49 4.42
N TRP A 35 4.91 4.63 4.09
CA TRP A 35 4.21 3.76 5.05
C TRP A 35 4.99 2.48 5.37
N TYR A 36 5.66 1.91 4.36
CA TYR A 36 6.48 0.73 4.47
C TYR A 36 7.89 1.01 3.94
N TYR A 37 8.88 0.50 4.66
CA TYR A 37 10.29 0.66 4.31
C TYR A 37 11.09 -0.54 4.82
N VAL A 38 12.21 -0.83 4.17
CA VAL A 38 13.12 -1.91 4.55
C VAL A 38 14.34 -1.31 5.23
N ILE A 39 14.74 -1.92 6.35
CA ILE A 39 15.96 -1.57 7.07
C ILE A 39 16.95 -2.73 7.06
N ASP A 40 18.22 -2.40 7.15
CA ASP A 40 19.27 -3.34 7.49
C ASP A 40 19.11 -3.75 8.96
N GLY A 41 19.08 -5.06 9.24
CA GLY A 41 18.80 -5.60 10.55
C GLY A 41 19.92 -5.40 11.58
N VAL A 42 21.14 -5.08 11.14
CA VAL A 42 22.31 -4.88 12.01
C VAL A 42 22.44 -3.41 12.38
N THR A 43 22.40 -2.55 11.38
CA THR A 43 22.67 -1.11 11.50
C THR A 43 21.39 -0.29 11.72
N SER A 44 20.22 -0.88 11.46
CA SER A 44 18.90 -0.22 11.51
C SER A 44 18.75 0.97 10.55
N PHE A 45 19.61 1.08 9.54
CA PHE A 45 19.51 2.11 8.52
C PHE A 45 18.50 1.70 7.42
N PRO A 46 17.72 2.66 6.88
CA PRO A 46 16.87 2.41 5.72
C PRO A 46 17.72 1.99 4.51
N VAL A 47 17.38 0.83 3.94
CA VAL A 47 17.96 0.32 2.68
C VAL A 47 17.05 0.68 1.51
N THR A 48 15.74 0.56 1.71
CA THR A 48 14.72 0.88 0.72
C THR A 48 13.58 1.65 1.38
N CYS A 49 13.17 2.75 0.77
CA CYS A 49 12.07 3.59 1.24
C CYS A 49 10.86 3.49 0.32
N GLN A 50 9.69 3.91 0.82
CA GLN A 50 8.44 4.02 0.05
C GLN A 50 8.03 2.71 -0.64
N CYS A 51 8.13 1.59 0.08
CA CYS A 51 7.84 0.29 -0.46
C CYS A 51 6.33 0.08 -0.66
N ASP A 52 5.93 -0.36 -1.84
CA ASP A 52 4.62 -0.97 -2.07
C ASP A 52 4.68 -2.47 -1.72
N LEU A 53 3.74 -2.94 -0.90
CA LEU A 53 3.78 -4.32 -0.40
C LEU A 53 3.53 -5.35 -1.50
N GLU A 54 2.64 -5.09 -2.46
CA GLU A 54 2.37 -6.02 -3.55
C GLU A 54 3.58 -6.11 -4.47
N TYR A 55 4.13 -4.97 -4.87
CA TYR A 55 5.30 -4.89 -5.73
C TYR A 55 6.53 -5.55 -5.08
N LEU A 56 6.83 -5.22 -3.82
CA LEU A 56 7.94 -5.83 -3.09
C LEU A 56 7.75 -7.35 -2.94
N ALA A 57 6.51 -7.81 -2.69
CA ALA A 57 6.24 -9.24 -2.57
C ALA A 57 6.42 -10.00 -3.90
N LEU A 58 6.07 -9.37 -5.03
CA LEU A 58 6.31 -9.92 -6.37
C LEU A 58 7.81 -10.00 -6.67
N GLU A 59 8.55 -8.92 -6.39
CA GLU A 59 10.00 -8.85 -6.60
C GLU A 59 10.75 -9.90 -5.77
N LEU A 60 10.36 -10.08 -4.51
CA LEU A 60 10.92 -11.09 -3.61
C LEU A 60 10.45 -12.53 -3.93
N GLY A 61 9.51 -12.71 -4.87
CA GLY A 61 8.95 -14.00 -5.25
C GLY A 61 8.11 -14.66 -4.16
N VAL A 62 7.58 -13.89 -3.20
CA VAL A 62 6.77 -14.40 -2.08
C VAL A 62 5.25 -14.29 -2.32
N LEU A 63 4.87 -13.65 -3.43
CA LEU A 63 3.51 -13.60 -3.96
C LEU A 63 3.40 -14.54 -5.18
N HIS A 64 2.51 -15.52 -5.11
CA HIS A 64 2.30 -16.48 -6.21
C HIS A 64 1.35 -15.93 -7.28
N ALA A 65 1.38 -16.53 -8.48
CA ALA A 65 0.46 -16.20 -9.55
C ALA A 65 -1.00 -16.41 -9.11
N GLY A 66 -1.82 -15.35 -9.19
CA GLY A 66 -3.22 -15.36 -8.75
C GLY A 66 -3.43 -15.08 -7.26
N GLU A 67 -2.37 -14.81 -6.50
CA GLU A 67 -2.43 -14.17 -5.19
C GLU A 67 -2.39 -12.65 -5.34
N ALA A 68 -3.15 -11.93 -4.52
CA ALA A 68 -3.16 -10.47 -4.48
C ALA A 68 -3.33 -9.99 -3.02
N LEU A 69 -2.87 -8.78 -2.71
CA LEU A 69 -3.15 -8.17 -1.41
C LEU A 69 -4.65 -7.90 -1.32
N GLU A 70 -5.24 -8.29 -0.21
CA GLU A 70 -6.61 -7.91 0.13
C GLU A 70 -6.62 -6.39 0.28
N LYS A 71 -7.09 -5.70 -0.76
CA LYS A 71 -7.37 -4.28 -0.68
C LYS A 71 -8.54 -4.14 0.29
N GLU A 72 -8.26 -3.72 1.51
CA GLU A 72 -9.29 -3.17 2.38
C GLU A 72 -9.91 -2.00 1.61
N VAL A 73 -11.05 -2.24 0.95
CA VAL A 73 -11.96 -1.15 0.63
C VAL A 73 -12.23 -0.52 1.98
N PRO A 74 -11.92 0.78 2.21
CA PRO A 74 -12.19 1.40 3.49
C PRO A 74 -13.70 1.26 3.71
N MET A 75 -14.09 0.30 4.56
CA MET A 75 -15.44 0.11 5.08
C MET A 75 -15.68 1.29 6.01
N GLY A 76 -15.97 2.43 5.39
CA GLY A 76 -15.92 3.76 6.00
C GLY A 76 -16.35 4.90 5.08
N PHE A 77 -16.51 4.70 3.75
CA PHE A 77 -17.35 5.62 2.98
C PHE A 77 -18.82 5.23 3.20
N LYS A 78 -19.34 5.52 4.39
CA LYS A 78 -20.80 5.66 4.57
C LYS A 78 -21.22 6.69 3.55
N GLY A 79 -22.02 6.30 2.58
CA GLY A 79 -22.55 7.20 1.56
C GLY A 79 -23.11 8.45 2.22
N THR A 80 -22.36 9.53 2.17
CA THR A 80 -22.98 10.85 2.10
C THR A 80 -23.60 10.87 0.73
N THR A 81 -24.92 10.82 0.73
CA THR A 81 -25.78 11.12 -0.40
C THR A 81 -25.09 12.12 -1.33
N LEU A 82 -24.67 11.65 -2.51
CA LEU A 82 -24.57 12.53 -3.66
C LEU A 82 -25.98 13.06 -3.85
N LYS A 83 -26.29 14.19 -3.20
CA LYS A 83 -27.39 15.04 -3.62
C LYS A 83 -27.06 15.35 -5.07
N LYS A 84 -27.78 14.66 -5.97
CA LYS A 84 -27.84 14.92 -7.39
C LYS A 84 -27.87 16.44 -7.55
N ALA A 85 -26.77 17.04 -7.99
CA ALA A 85 -26.78 18.46 -8.33
C ALA A 85 -27.89 18.61 -9.38
N PRO A 86 -28.85 19.52 -9.20
CA PRO A 86 -29.86 19.75 -10.22
C PRO A 86 -29.14 20.17 -11.49
N ALA A 87 -29.46 19.49 -12.59
CA ALA A 87 -29.01 19.85 -13.92
C ALA A 87 -29.54 21.26 -14.25
N THR A 88 -28.69 22.28 -14.09
CA THR A 88 -28.93 23.58 -14.72
C THR A 88 -28.41 23.52 -16.14
N ASN A 89 -29.38 23.36 -17.02
CA ASN A 89 -29.27 23.38 -18.46
C ASN A 89 -29.11 24.84 -18.96
N HIS A 90 -28.27 25.02 -19.99
CA HIS A 90 -28.19 26.14 -20.94
C HIS A 90 -27.92 27.58 -20.45
N GLN A 91 -26.80 28.15 -20.92
CA GLN A 91 -26.73 29.27 -21.90
C GLN A 91 -25.23 29.66 -22.04
N ALA A 92 -24.56 29.31 -23.14
CA ALA A 92 -24.45 30.14 -24.34
C ALA A 92 -23.95 31.57 -24.04
N PHE A 93 -22.63 31.75 -24.02
CA PHE A 93 -22.02 33.04 -24.31
C PHE A 93 -21.09 32.86 -25.51
N HIS A 94 -21.60 33.35 -26.64
CA HIS A 94 -20.87 33.70 -27.84
C HIS A 94 -20.44 35.18 -27.69
N CYS A 95 -19.33 35.51 -28.36
CA CYS A 95 -18.59 36.78 -28.41
C CYS A 95 -17.45 36.91 -27.39
#